data_AF-A0A3R6NWZ4-F1
#
_entry.id   AF-A0A3R6NWZ4-F1
#
_cell.length_a   1.000
_cell.length_b   1.000
_cell.length_c   1.000
_cell.angle_alpha   90.00
_cell.angle_beta   90.00
_cell.angle_gamma   90.00
#
_symmetry.space_group_name_H-M   'P 1'
#
loop_
_entity.id
_entity.type
_entity.pdbx_description
1 polymer ?
#
loop_
_entity_poly.entity_id
_entity_poly.type
_entity_poly.pdbx_seq_one_letter_code
_entity_poly.pdbx_strand_id
1 'polypeptide(L)'
;MYHIEYAALNYYHSPISDECLCIGVLFHNVTTGQRDFKYISNFQRFQAFDDEADVDFVKLYLRGIKEEIENSAFDKEFDLASYIRVYANEFRFSSVRTLSVNETENYVEDLSKIYLKYDLADYSGAI
;
A
#
# COMPACT_ATOMS: atom_id res chain seq x y z
N MET A 1 15.20 -18.09 5.26
CA MET A 1 14.30 -17.71 4.14
C MET A 1 13.11 -17.00 4.76
N TYR A 2 12.66 -15.88 4.18
CA TYR A 2 11.48 -15.17 4.68
C TYR A 2 10.24 -15.54 3.88
N HIS A 3 9.13 -15.66 4.59
CA HIS A 3 7.80 -15.79 4.03
C HIS A 3 7.08 -14.46 4.19
N ILE A 4 6.63 -13.89 3.07
CA ILE A 4 6.04 -12.57 3.01
C ILE A 4 4.61 -12.70 2.50
N GLU A 5 3.68 -12.08 3.22
CA GLU A 5 2.35 -11.77 2.74
C GLU A 5 2.29 -10.29 2.35
N TYR A 6 1.58 -9.96 1.28
CA TYR A 6 1.40 -8.57 0.90
C TYR A 6 0.07 -8.33 0.18
N ALA A 7 -0.42 -7.09 0.26
CA ALA A 7 -1.62 -6.63 -0.43
C ALA A 7 -1.46 -5.17 -0.87
N ALA A 8 -1.92 -4.86 -2.08
CA ALA A 8 -1.93 -3.49 -2.59
C ALA A 8 -3.19 -2.76 -2.14
N LEU A 9 -3.06 -1.53 -1.67
CA LEU A 9 -4.16 -0.62 -1.39
C LEU A 9 -4.49 0.19 -2.64
N ASN A 10 -5.71 0.05 -3.13
CA ASN A 10 -6.23 0.73 -4.30
C ASN A 10 -7.32 1.74 -3.91
N TYR A 11 -7.26 2.91 -4.52
CA TYR A 11 -8.29 3.94 -4.45
C TYR A 11 -9.19 3.88 -5.67
N TYR A 12 -10.50 3.89 -5.42
CA TYR A 12 -11.55 3.88 -6.43
C TYR A 12 -12.31 5.20 -6.33
N HIS A 13 -12.25 6.02 -7.38
CA HIS A 13 -13.01 7.28 -7.48
C HIS A 13 -14.53 7.05 -7.49
N SER A 14 -14.96 5.82 -7.78
CA SER A 14 -16.35 5.38 -7.73
C SER A 14 -16.42 3.94 -7.25
N PRO A 15 -17.34 3.61 -6.33
CA PRO A 15 -17.44 2.26 -5.77
C PRO A 15 -17.86 1.19 -6.79
N ILE A 16 -18.34 1.61 -7.96
CA ILE A 16 -18.84 0.74 -9.06
C ILE A 16 -17.79 0.63 -10.19
N SER A 17 -16.82 1.54 -10.24
CA SER A 17 -15.77 1.51 -11.26
C SER A 17 -14.74 0.43 -10.95
N ASP A 18 -14.25 -0.24 -11.98
CA ASP A 18 -13.06 -1.12 -11.88
C ASP A 18 -11.76 -0.32 -12.05
N GLU A 19 -11.85 0.94 -12.48
CA GLU A 19 -10.70 1.83 -12.58
C GLU A 19 -10.28 2.30 -11.17
N CYS A 20 -9.01 2.05 -10.85
CA CYS A 20 -8.44 2.41 -9.57
C CYS A 20 -6.99 2.85 -9.69
N LEU A 21 -6.55 3.60 -8.69
CA LEU A 21 -5.17 3.99 -8.50
C LEU A 21 -4.57 3.19 -7.34
N CYS A 22 -3.50 2.45 -7.59
CA CYS A 22 -2.71 1.86 -6.51
C CYS A 22 -2.02 2.99 -5.73
N ILE A 23 -2.41 3.15 -4.46
CA ILE A 23 -1.90 4.20 -3.57
C ILE A 23 -1.01 3.66 -2.45
N GLY A 24 -0.92 2.35 -2.26
CA GLY A 24 0.01 1.75 -1.31
C GLY A 24 0.12 0.24 -1.38
N VAL A 25 1.05 -0.31 -0.62
CA VAL A 25 1.32 -1.74 -0.47
C VAL A 25 1.68 -2.02 0.97
N LEU A 26 0.96 -2.97 1.56
CA LEU A 26 1.20 -3.48 2.91
C LEU A 26 1.94 -4.80 2.80
N PHE A 27 3.02 -4.94 3.56
CA PHE A 27 3.83 -6.13 3.68
C PHE A 27 3.80 -6.66 5.11
N HIS A 28 3.69 -7.97 5.25
CA HIS A 28 3.83 -8.70 6.49
C HIS A 28 4.84 -9.84 6.30
N ASN A 29 5.99 -9.72 6.94
CA ASN A 29 6.96 -10.81 7.04
C ASN A 29 6.51 -11.76 8.15
N VAL A 30 5.80 -12.83 7.79
CA VAL A 30 5.27 -13.80 8.76
C VAL A 30 6.38 -14.54 9.51
N THR A 31 7.62 -14.51 9.02
CA THR A 31 8.78 -15.12 9.68
C THR A 31 9.31 -14.26 10.83
N THR A 32 9.32 -12.93 10.68
CA THR A 32 9.87 -12.01 11.69
C THR A 32 8.79 -11.23 12.46
N GLY A 33 7.54 -11.23 11.98
CA GLY A 33 6.46 -10.37 12.46
C GLY A 33 6.60 -8.91 12.02
N GLN A 34 7.66 -8.58 11.26
CA GLN A 34 7.86 -7.24 10.71
C GLN A 34 6.74 -6.90 9.73
N ARG A 35 6.25 -5.67 9.84
CA ARG A 35 5.25 -5.12 8.95
C ARG A 35 5.73 -3.79 8.41
N ASP A 36 5.45 -3.55 7.14
CA ASP A 36 5.81 -2.32 6.44
C ASP A 36 4.64 -1.86 5.58
N PHE A 37 4.35 -0.56 5.61
CA PHE A 37 3.40 0.05 4.69
C PHE A 37 4.10 1.15 3.88
N LYS A 38 4.13 0.94 2.57
CA LYS A 38 4.64 1.89 1.58
C LYS A 38 3.46 2.46 0.81
N TYR A 39 3.42 3.76 0.65
CA TYR A 39 2.33 4.44 -0.06
C TYR A 39 2.87 5.58 -0.90
N ILE A 40 2.04 6.08 -1.80
CA ILE A 40 2.42 7.14 -2.74
C ILE A 40 2.90 8.40 -2.01
N SER A 41 3.90 9.04 -2.60
CA SER A 41 4.44 10.32 -2.17
C SER A 41 4.03 11.45 -3.12
N ASN A 42 3.74 11.12 -4.39
CA ASN A 42 3.26 12.04 -5.40
C ASN A 42 1.73 12.17 -5.37
N PHE A 43 1.25 13.01 -4.46
CA PHE A 43 -0.17 13.33 -4.35
C PHE A 43 -0.72 14.19 -5.50
N GLN A 44 0.14 14.80 -6.33
CA GLN A 44 -0.32 15.50 -7.54
C GLN A 44 -0.95 14.50 -8.52
N ARG A 45 -0.37 13.30 -8.65
CA ARG A 45 -0.93 12.23 -9.48
C ARG A 45 -2.26 11.73 -8.94
N PHE A 46 -2.38 11.60 -7.61
CA PHE A 46 -3.65 11.27 -6.97
C PHE A 46 -4.72 12.31 -7.30
N GLN A 47 -4.38 13.60 -7.17
CA GLN A 47 -5.30 14.69 -7.50
C GLN A 47 -5.61 14.81 -9.00
N ALA A 48 -4.71 14.34 -9.88
CA ALA A 48 -5.00 14.24 -11.31
C ALA A 48 -5.91 13.05 -11.67
N PHE A 49 -5.92 12.01 -10.82
CA PHE A 49 -6.81 10.86 -10.95
C PHE A 49 -8.23 11.16 -10.44
N ASP A 50 -8.32 11.94 -9.36
CA ASP A 50 -9.56 12.40 -8.77
C ASP A 50 -9.37 13.83 -8.26
N ASP A 51 -9.88 14.81 -9.01
CA ASP A 51 -9.73 16.23 -8.74
C ASP A 51 -10.67 16.75 -7.65
N GLU A 52 -11.69 15.97 -7.29
CA GLU A 52 -12.64 16.26 -6.23
C GLU A 52 -12.17 15.73 -4.85
N ALA A 53 -11.20 14.82 -4.83
CA ALA A 53 -10.74 14.18 -3.61
C ALA A 53 -9.99 15.14 -2.64
N ASP A 54 -10.27 14.98 -1.34
CA ASP A 54 -9.54 15.67 -0.27
C ASP A 54 -8.16 15.02 -0.06
N VAL A 55 -7.14 15.62 -0.68
CA VAL A 55 -5.75 15.15 -0.63
C VAL A 55 -5.19 15.13 0.80
N ASP A 56 -5.59 16.08 1.66
CA ASP A 56 -5.05 16.16 3.02
C ASP A 56 -5.65 15.08 3.91
N PHE A 57 -6.94 14.79 3.73
CA PHE A 57 -7.56 13.60 4.33
C PHE A 57 -6.83 12.32 3.89
N VAL A 58 -6.58 12.13 2.60
CA VAL A 58 -5.93 10.91 2.07
C VAL A 58 -4.52 10.74 2.64
N LYS A 59 -3.74 11.82 2.74
CA LYS A 59 -2.41 11.81 3.38
C LYS A 59 -2.49 11.36 4.83
N LEU A 60 -3.42 11.94 5.61
CA LEU A 60 -3.62 11.60 7.01
C LEU A 60 -4.08 10.15 7.17
N TYR A 61 -4.96 9.69 6.29
CA TYR A 61 -5.49 8.32 6.28
C TYR A 61 -4.38 7.29 6.02
N LEU A 62 -3.58 7.49 4.97
CA LEU A 62 -2.43 6.62 4.64
C LEU A 62 -1.38 6.61 5.75
N ARG A 63 -1.12 7.76 6.36
CA ARG A 63 -0.23 7.87 7.51
C ARG A 63 -0.77 7.09 8.72
N GLY A 64 -2.07 7.18 9.00
CA GLY A 64 -2.71 6.43 10.08
C GLY A 64 -2.54 4.91 9.91
N ILE A 65 -2.78 4.40 8.69
CA ILE A 65 -2.55 2.99 8.35
C ILE A 65 -1.09 2.59 8.62
N LYS A 66 -0.14 3.42 8.20
CA LYS A 66 1.29 3.17 8.43
C LYS A 66 1.61 3.11 9.93
N GLU A 67 1.17 4.10 10.68
CA GLU A 67 1.42 4.18 12.12
C GLU A 67 0.77 3.00 12.86
N GLU A 68 -0.42 2.59 12.48
CA GLU A 68 -1.09 1.42 13.07
C GLU A 68 -0.30 0.12 12.79
N ILE A 69 0.05 -0.13 11.53
CA ILE A 69 0.67 -1.38 11.09
C ILE A 69 2.12 -1.51 11.56
N GLU A 70 2.90 -0.44 11.51
CA GLU A 70 4.33 -0.49 11.83
C GLU A 70 4.58 -0.42 13.35
N ASN A 71 3.71 0.24 14.12
CA ASN A 71 3.85 0.29 15.58
C ASN A 71 3.20 -0.91 16.29
N SER A 72 2.27 -1.63 15.64
CA SER A 72 1.66 -2.84 16.20
C SER A 72 2.59 -4.06 16.16
N ALA A 73 3.86 -3.90 15.76
CA ALA A 73 4.92 -4.93 15.69
C ALA A 73 5.03 -5.85 16.92
N PHE A 74 4.51 -5.42 18.07
CA PHE A 74 4.54 -6.15 19.34
C PHE A 74 3.36 -7.10 19.58
N ASP A 75 2.28 -7.01 18.80
CA ASP A 75 1.17 -7.97 18.87
C ASP A 75 1.53 -9.25 18.10
N LYS A 76 1.57 -10.37 18.83
CA LYS A 76 1.97 -11.69 18.30
C LYS A 76 0.96 -12.31 17.33
N GLU A 77 -0.25 -11.77 17.25
CA GLU A 77 -1.36 -12.30 16.45
C GLU A 77 -1.82 -11.26 15.43
N PHE A 78 -0.96 -10.93 14.45
CA PHE A 78 -1.38 -10.14 13.30
C PHE A 78 -1.71 -11.08 12.13
N ASP A 79 -2.94 -10.98 11.64
CA ASP A 79 -3.41 -11.65 10.42
C ASP A 79 -3.73 -10.61 9.36
N LEU A 80 -2.96 -10.61 8.26
CA LEU A 80 -3.12 -9.63 7.20
C LEU A 80 -4.49 -9.72 6.55
N ALA A 81 -5.01 -10.94 6.34
CA ALA A 81 -6.30 -11.15 5.69
C ALA A 81 -7.46 -10.53 6.49
N SER A 82 -7.46 -10.71 7.81
CA SER A 82 -8.45 -10.11 8.72
C SER A 82 -8.33 -8.60 8.76
N TYR A 83 -7.09 -8.07 8.82
CA TYR A 83 -6.85 -6.63 8.85
C TYR A 83 -7.40 -5.93 7.60
N ILE A 84 -7.12 -6.46 6.40
CA ILE A 84 -7.50 -5.77 5.16
C ILE A 84 -8.99 -5.85 4.84
N ARG A 85 -9.72 -6.78 5.46
CA ARG A 85 -11.14 -7.06 5.13
C ARG A 85 -12.07 -5.90 5.41
N VAL A 86 -11.72 -5.00 6.34
CA VAL A 86 -12.56 -3.84 6.70
C VAL A 86 -12.50 -2.72 5.66
N TYR A 87 -11.54 -2.76 4.73
CA TYR A 87 -11.35 -1.78 3.67
C TYR A 87 -12.20 -2.14 2.44
N ALA A 88 -13.47 -1.74 2.45
CA ALA A 88 -14.45 -2.11 1.43
C ALA A 88 -15.02 -0.94 0.60
N ASN A 89 -14.73 0.31 0.98
CA ASN A 89 -15.27 1.51 0.32
C ASN A 89 -14.36 1.98 -0.82
N GLU A 90 -14.08 3.28 -0.95
CA GLU A 90 -13.18 3.83 -1.97
C GLU A 90 -11.75 3.32 -1.81
N PHE A 91 -11.36 2.96 -0.58
CA PHE A 91 -10.08 2.37 -0.25
C PHE A 91 -10.25 0.86 -0.07
N ARG A 92 -9.66 0.07 -0.97
CA ARG A 92 -9.77 -1.40 -0.93
C ARG A 92 -8.40 -2.04 -1.10
N PHE A 93 -8.10 -3.01 -0.27
CA PHE A 93 -6.94 -3.86 -0.49
C PHE A 93 -7.24 -4.94 -1.53
N SER A 94 -6.22 -5.31 -2.30
CA SER A 94 -6.24 -6.51 -3.12
C SER A 94 -6.31 -7.77 -2.26
N SER A 95 -6.59 -8.92 -2.89
CA SER A 95 -6.35 -10.22 -2.26
C SER A 95 -4.91 -10.33 -1.73
N VAL A 96 -4.73 -10.96 -0.57
CA VAL A 96 -3.41 -11.27 -0.04
C VAL A 96 -2.65 -12.16 -1.01
N ARG A 97 -1.40 -11.80 -1.30
CA ARG A 97 -0.46 -12.57 -2.08
C ARG A 97 0.70 -13.01 -1.20
N THR A 98 1.30 -14.14 -1.54
CA THR A 98 2.39 -14.74 -0.78
C THR A 98 3.66 -14.86 -1.62
N LEU A 99 4.80 -14.72 -0.97
CA LEU A 99 6.12 -14.69 -1.59
C LEU A 99 7.13 -15.34 -0.63
N SER A 100 8.11 -16.05 -1.17
CA SER A 100 9.29 -16.51 -0.42
C SER A 100 10.54 -15.86 -0.98
N VAL A 101 11.33 -15.20 -0.12
CA VAL A 101 12.55 -14.48 -0.51
C VAL A 101 13.74 -14.87 0.35
N ASN A 102 14.94 -14.64 -0.16
CA ASN A 102 16.15 -14.70 0.66
C ASN A 102 16.16 -13.57 1.70
N GLU A 103 16.81 -13.81 2.83
CA GLU A 103 16.86 -12.85 3.94
C GLU A 103 17.62 -11.56 3.61
N THR A 104 18.43 -11.61 2.54
CA THR A 104 19.21 -10.49 2.02
C THR A 104 18.45 -9.63 1.00
N GLU A 105 17.29 -10.08 0.53
CA GLU A 105 16.50 -9.36 -0.49
C GLU A 105 15.68 -8.23 0.12
N ASN A 106 15.69 -7.06 -0.52
CA ASN A 106 14.87 -5.92 -0.12
C ASN A 106 13.51 -5.94 -0.82
N TYR A 107 12.70 -6.95 -0.48
CA TYR A 107 11.41 -7.21 -1.10
C TYR A 107 10.44 -6.01 -0.99
N VAL A 108 10.50 -5.24 0.10
CA VAL A 108 9.66 -4.05 0.30
C VAL A 108 9.94 -3.02 -0.78
N GLU A 109 11.21 -2.68 -0.99
CA GLU A 109 11.63 -1.70 -1.99
C GLU A 109 11.33 -2.18 -3.42
N ASP A 110 11.69 -3.43 -3.72
CA ASP A 110 11.58 -3.99 -5.07
C ASP A 110 10.12 -4.11 -5.52
N LEU A 111 9.23 -4.57 -4.63
CA LEU A 111 7.80 -4.65 -4.94
C LEU A 111 7.14 -3.28 -4.95
N SER A 112 7.54 -2.37 -4.05
CA SER A 112 7.01 -0.99 -4.05
C SER A 112 7.30 -0.29 -5.38
N LYS A 113 8.49 -0.50 -5.96
CA LYS A 113 8.83 0.02 -7.30
C LYS A 113 7.93 -0.51 -8.42
N ILE A 114 7.42 -1.73 -8.29
CA ILE A 114 6.55 -2.33 -9.30
C ILE A 114 5.12 -1.77 -9.15
N TYR A 115 4.57 -1.79 -7.93
CA TYR A 115 3.19 -1.37 -7.65
C TYR A 115 3.03 0.16 -7.67
N LEU A 116 4.06 0.89 -7.26
CA LEU A 116 4.08 2.36 -7.18
C LEU A 116 5.01 2.95 -8.25
N LYS A 117 5.23 2.24 -9.37
CA LYS A 117 6.18 2.60 -10.43
C LYS A 117 6.13 4.05 -10.89
N TYR A 118 4.93 4.62 -10.95
CA TYR A 118 4.68 5.98 -11.41
C TYR A 118 4.80 7.03 -10.30
N ASP A 119 4.99 6.63 -9.05
CA ASP A 119 5.31 7.53 -7.93
C ASP A 119 6.79 7.94 -7.94
N LEU A 120 7.65 7.08 -8.47
CA LEU A 120 9.10 7.27 -8.59
C LEU A 120 9.55 7.86 -9.93
N ALA A 121 8.62 8.02 -10.87
CA ALA A 121 8.90 8.71 -12.11
C ALA A 121 8.85 10.22 -11.84
N ASP A 122 10.01 10.87 -11.80
CA ASP A 122 10.07 12.33 -11.93
C ASP A 122 9.28 12.70 -13.18
N TYR A 123 8.18 13.43 -12.99
CA TYR A 123 7.47 14.06 -14.09
C TYR A 123 8.35 15.22 -14.60
N SER A 124 9.45 14.91 -15.27
CA SER A 124 10.07 15.88 -16.18
C SER A 124 9.11 16.04 -17.33
N GLY A 125 8.24 17.04 -17.21
CA GLY A 125 7.28 17.42 -18.23
C GLY A 125 7.94 17.44 -19.59
N ALA A 126 7.48 16.56 -20.48
CA ALA A 126 7.75 16.69 -21.90
C ALA A 126 6.96 17.92 -22.37
N ILE A 127 7.67 19.04 -22.49
CA ILE A 127 7.29 20.20 -23.30
C ILE A 127 7.76 19.91 -24.73
#